data_AF-A0A7Z0Y316-F1
#
_entry.id   AF-A0A7Z0Y316-F1
#
_cell.length_a   1.000
_cell.length_b   1.000
_cell.length_c   1.000
_cell.angle_alpha   90.00
_cell.angle_beta   90.00
_cell.angle_gamma   90.00
#
_symmetry.space_group_name_H-M   'P 1'
#
loop_
_entity.id
_entity.type
_entity.pdbx_description
1 polymer ?
#
loop_
_entity_poly.entity_id
_entity_poly.type
_entity_poly.pdbx_seq_one_letter_code
_entity_poly.pdbx_strand_id
1 'polypeptide(L)' 'MTRNVVIDRYIKNYIGEAMKRIVKFFLAMLLGIIVNMVAAPAMAYNCISSGESSEDCEAQCNMFWLYREFAYWTCF' A
#
# COMPACT_ATOMS: atom_id res chain seq x y z
N MET A 1 32.58 -0.88 32.20
CA MET A 1 32.39 0.17 31.16
C MET A 1 31.79 -0.35 29.84
N THR A 2 31.82 -1.66 29.57
CA THR A 2 31.35 -2.28 28.31
C THR A 2 29.83 -2.46 28.17
N ARG A 3 29.11 -2.62 29.29
CA ARG A 3 27.67 -2.89 29.30
C ARG A 3 26.82 -1.74 28.72
N ASN A 4 27.22 -0.49 28.94
CA ASN A 4 26.51 0.67 28.41
C ASN A 4 26.64 0.79 26.88
N VAL A 5 27.79 0.39 26.32
CA VAL A 5 28.03 0.43 24.86
C VAL A 5 27.18 -0.62 24.13
N VAL A 6 26.97 -1.79 24.74
CA VAL A 6 26.14 -2.86 24.17
C VAL A 6 24.66 -2.45 24.17
N ILE A 7 24.18 -1.86 25.27
CA ILE A 7 22.79 -1.39 25.38
C ILE A 7 22.52 -0.25 24.39
N ASP A 8 23.43 0.73 24.26
CA ASP A 8 23.30 1.81 23.29
C ASP A 8 23.23 1.30 21.84
N ARG A 9 24.07 0.31 21.49
CA ARG A 9 24.06 -0.31 20.16
C ARG A 9 22.78 -1.11 19.90
N TYR A 10 22.24 -1.78 20.92
CA TYR A 10 20.96 -2.49 20.83
C TYR A 10 19.79 -1.53 20.60
N ILE A 11 19.73 -0.42 21.36
CA ILE A 11 18.68 0.61 21.22
C ILE A 11 18.73 1.25 19.84
N LYS A 12 19.92 1.59 19.34
CA LYS A 12 20.08 2.15 17.98
C LYS A 12 19.61 1.20 16.88
N ASN A 13 19.94 -0.09 16.98
CA ASN A 13 19.45 -1.09 16.02
C ASN A 13 17.94 -1.29 16.12
N TYR A 14 17.38 -1.33 17.33
CA TYR A 14 15.94 -1.44 17.53
C TYR A 14 15.18 -0.26 16.93
N ILE A 15 15.64 0.97 17.15
CA ILE A 15 15.08 2.19 16.56
C ILE A 15 15.22 2.17 15.03
N GLY A 16 16.37 1.71 14.51
CA GLY A 16 16.59 1.57 13.07
C GLY A 16 15.61 0.60 12.41
N GLU A 17 15.38 -0.56 13.02
CA GLU A 17 14.41 -1.54 12.52
C GLU A 17 12.96 -1.05 12.65
N ALA A 18 12.62 -0.36 13.74
CA ALA A 18 11.31 0.27 13.90
C ALA A 18 11.05 1.34 12.83
N MET A 19 12.04 2.21 12.57
CA MET A 19 11.98 3.23 11.52
C MET A 19 11.83 2.60 10.13
N LYS A 20 12.53 1.50 9.84
CA LYS A 20 12.36 0.79 8.55
C LYS A 20 10.94 0.27 8.37
N ARG A 21 10.30 -0.28 9.42
CA ARG A 21 8.90 -0.73 9.37
C ARG A 21 7.95 0.44 9.13
N ILE A 22 8.15 1.55 9.82
CA ILE A 22 7.35 2.78 9.65
C ILE A 22 7.48 3.31 8.21
N VAL A 23 8.70 3.41 7.69
CA VAL A 23 8.94 3.86 6.31
C VAL A 23 8.28 2.92 5.31
N LYS A 24 8.40 1.59 5.48
CA LYS A 24 7.71 0.61 4.61
C LYS A 24 6.19 0.78 4.65
N PHE A 25 5.62 1.00 5.83
CA PHE A 25 4.18 1.25 5.99
C PHE A 25 3.74 2.51 5.22
N PHE A 26 4.45 3.63 5.40
CA PHE A 26 4.16 4.86 4.65
C PHE A 26 4.35 4.69 3.14
N LEU A 27 5.37 3.97 2.71
CA LEU A 27 5.62 3.70 1.29
C LEU A 27 4.48 2.89 0.67
N ALA A 28 3.99 1.87 1.38
CA ALA A 28 2.85 1.07 0.93
C ALA A 28 1.55 1.88 0.91
N MET A 29 1.34 2.75 1.90
CA MET A 29 0.21 3.68 1.91
C MET A 29 0.25 4.62 0.69
N LEU A 30 1.41 5.22 0.40
CA LEU A 30 1.59 6.10 -0.76
C LEU A 30 1.38 5.37 -2.09
N LEU A 31 1.98 4.18 -2.24
CA LEU A 31 1.76 3.33 -3.41
C LEU A 31 0.28 3.01 -3.59
N GLY A 32 -0.39 2.67 -2.48
CA GLY A 32 -1.82 2.45 -2.49
C GLY A 32 -2.59 3.66 -3.00
N ILE A 33 -2.28 4.88 -2.56
CA ILE A 33 -2.98 6.10 -2.99
C ILE A 33 -2.74 6.37 -4.47
N ILE A 34 -1.48 6.26 -4.94
CA ILE A 34 -1.12 6.48 -6.35
C ILE A 34 -1.85 5.47 -7.24
N VAL A 35 -1.84 4.20 -6.87
CA VAL A 35 -2.54 3.14 -7.61
C VAL A 35 -4.03 3.44 -7.70
N ASN A 36 -4.67 3.90 -6.62
CA ASN A 36 -6.08 4.30 -6.67
C ASN A 36 -6.34 5.49 -7.58
N MET A 37 -5.49 6.53 -7.51
CA MET A 37 -5.64 7.74 -8.33
C MET A 37 -5.37 7.50 -9.82
N VAL A 38 -4.67 6.44 -10.20
CA VAL A 38 -4.35 6.12 -11.61
C VAL A 38 -5.20 4.99 -12.14
N ALA A 39 -5.32 3.88 -11.41
CA ALA A 39 -6.01 2.69 -11.89
C ALA A 39 -7.53 2.86 -11.93
N ALA A 40 -8.15 3.51 -10.93
CA ALA A 40 -9.60 3.70 -10.95
C ALA A 40 -10.06 4.61 -12.12
N PRO A 41 -9.42 5.76 -12.39
CA PRO A 41 -9.75 6.56 -13.57
C PRO A 41 -9.42 5.87 -14.90
N ALA A 42 -8.33 5.09 -14.96
CA ALA A 42 -7.97 4.35 -16.17
C ALA A 42 -8.98 3.23 -16.48
N MET A 43 -9.46 2.51 -15.47
CA MET A 43 -10.53 1.51 -15.63
C MET A 43 -11.83 2.17 -16.05
N ALA A 44 -12.22 3.28 -15.40
CA ALA A 44 -13.40 4.04 -15.80
C ALA A 44 -13.32 4.52 -17.26
N TYR A 45 -12.16 5.03 -17.69
CA TYR A 45 -11.93 5.42 -19.09
C TYR A 45 -12.05 4.23 -20.04
N ASN A 46 -11.46 3.08 -19.71
CA ASN A 46 -11.52 1.88 -20.54
C ASN A 46 -12.95 1.32 -20.62
N CYS A 47 -13.73 1.36 -19.55
CA CYS A 47 -15.14 0.95 -19.54
C CYS A 47 -15.99 1.87 -20.42
N ILE A 48 -15.81 3.20 -20.29
CA ILE A 48 -16.48 4.19 -21.16
C ILE A 48 -16.10 3.97 -22.63
N SER A 49 -14.83 3.72 -22.91
CA SER A 49 -14.33 3.48 -24.28
C SER A 49 -14.79 2.16 -24.88
N SER A 50 -15.05 1.13 -24.07
CA SER A 50 -15.50 -0.19 -24.54
C SER A 50 -17.02 -0.27 -24.70
N GLY A 51 -17.76 0.75 -24.26
CA GLY A 51 -19.22 0.77 -24.30
C GLY A 51 -19.87 -0.19 -23.29
N GLU A 52 -19.12 -0.57 -22.23
CA GLU A 52 -19.64 -1.38 -21.14
C GLU A 52 -20.75 -0.65 -20.38
N SER A 53 -21.67 -1.42 -19.78
CA SER A 53 -22.72 -0.86 -18.94
C SER A 53 -22.10 -0.22 -17.69
N SER A 54 -22.79 0.77 -17.11
CA SER A 54 -22.31 1.41 -15.88
C SER A 54 -22.20 0.42 -14.71
N GLU A 55 -23.05 -0.61 -14.67
CA GLU A 55 -23.02 -1.66 -13.65
C GLU A 55 -21.77 -2.54 -13.77
N ASP A 56 -21.37 -2.91 -14.99
CA ASP A 56 -20.16 -3.70 -15.23
C ASP A 56 -18.89 -2.90 -14.87
N CYS A 57 -18.89 -1.59 -15.15
CA CYS A 57 -17.80 -0.68 -14.77
C CYS A 57 -17.64 -0.55 -13.25
N GLU A 58 -18.75 -0.38 -12.51
CA GLU A 58 -18.72 -0.34 -11.04
C GLU A 58 -18.26 -1.68 -10.44
N ALA A 59 -18.68 -2.81 -11.01
CA ALA A 59 -18.26 -4.13 -10.57
C ALA A 59 -16.74 -4.33 -10.71
N GLN A 60 -16.14 -3.90 -11.83
CA GLN A 60 -14.69 -3.97 -12.04
C GLN A 60 -13.92 -3.07 -11.07
N CYS A 61 -14.40 -1.84 -10.83
CA CYS A 61 -13.79 -0.94 -9.85
C CYS A 61 -13.87 -1.48 -8.42
N ASN A 62 -15.00 -2.05 -8.03
CA ASN A 62 -15.18 -2.68 -6.72
C ASN A 62 -14.28 -3.91 -6.54
N MET A 63 -14.13 -4.74 -7.58
CA MET A 63 -13.26 -5.92 -7.55
C MET A 63 -11.79 -5.52 -7.40
N PHE A 64 -11.34 -4.47 -8.08
CA PHE A 64 -10.00 -3.91 -7.94
C PHE A 64 -9.75 -3.37 -6.53
N TRP A 65 -10.72 -2.66 -5.96
CA TRP A 65 -10.63 -2.13 -4.60
C TRP A 65 -10.48 -3.25 -3.56
N LEU A 66 -11.31 -4.29 -3.66
CA LEU A 66 -11.27 -5.46 -2.77
C LEU A 66 -9.93 -6.21 -2.88
N TYR A 67 -9.42 -6.43 -4.10
CA TYR A 67 -8.11 -7.07 -4.29
C TYR A 67 -6.98 -6.26 -3.68
N ARG A 68 -7.02 -4.93 -3.77
CA ARG A 68 -6.02 -4.04 -3.18
C ARG A 68 -6.08 -4.07 -1.65
N GLU A 69 -7.26 -4.04 -1.05
CA GLU A 69 -7.40 -4.20 0.40
C GLU A 69 -6.85 -5.55 0.86
N PHE A 70 -7.20 -6.63 0.17
CA PHE A 70 -6.67 -7.96 0.47
C PHE A 70 -5.15 -8.04 0.35
N ALA A 71 -4.56 -7.49 -0.73
CA ALA A 71 -3.11 -7.47 -0.92
C ALA A 71 -2.39 -6.64 0.17
N TYR A 72 -3.00 -5.54 0.63
CA TYR A 72 -2.46 -4.71 1.71
C TYR A 72 -2.42 -5.46 3.05
N TRP A 73 -3.49 -6.20 3.39
CA TRP A 73 -3.56 -6.99 4.62
C TRP A 73 -2.68 -8.25 4.61
N THR A 74 -2.36 -8.81 3.43
CA THR A 74 -1.57 -10.04 3.32
C THR A 74 -0.06 -9.81 3.16
N CYS A 75 0.37 -8.61 2.78
CA CYS A 75 1.78 -8.26 2.61
C CYS A 75 2.44 -7.56 3.81
N PHE A 76 1.68 -7.31 4.90
CA PHE A 76 2.13 -6.67 6.14
C PHE A 76 1.80 -7.51 7.37
#